data_AF-A0A3A3DFR6-F1
#
_entry.id   AF-A0A3A3DFR6-F1
#
_cell.length_a   1.000
_cell.length_b   1.000
_cell.length_c   1.000
_cell.angle_alpha   90.00
_cell.angle_beta   90.00
_cell.angle_gamma   90.00
#
_symmetry.space_group_name_H-M   'P 1'
#
loop_
_entity.id
_entity.type
_entity.pdbx_description
1 polymer ?
#
loop_
_entity_poly.entity_id
_entity_poly.type
_entity_poly.pdbx_seq_one_letter_code
_entity_poly.pdbx_strand_id
1 'polypeptide(L)' 'MNAFETGSEARKGIGAWITYYNAERPHSTHGLLTPGKAYDTHNQHLKAAA' A
#
# COMPACT_ATOMS: atom_id res chain seq x y z
N MET A 1 -14.56 -18.57 -15.73
CA MET A 1 -14.62 -17.09 -15.79
C MET A 1 -13.30 -16.59 -15.24
N ASN A 2 -12.55 -15.82 -16.02
CA ASN A 2 -11.24 -15.32 -15.62
C ASN A 2 -11.38 -13.87 -15.12
N ALA A 3 -10.66 -13.51 -14.05
CA ALA A 3 -10.67 -12.15 -13.54
C ALA A 3 -9.92 -11.17 -14.47
N PHE A 4 -9.03 -11.69 -15.32
CA PHE A 4 -8.28 -10.94 -16.34
C PHE A 4 -8.20 -11.78 -17.61
N GLU A 5 -8.34 -11.13 -18.77
CA GLU A 5 -8.29 -11.79 -20.08
C GLU A 5 -6.85 -11.85 -20.60
N THR A 6 -6.00 -10.89 -20.17
CA THR A 6 -4.60 -10.80 -20.62
C THR A 6 -3.62 -10.51 -19.48
N GLY A 7 -2.33 -10.78 -19.73
CA GLY A 7 -1.26 -10.45 -18.78
C GLY A 7 -1.08 -8.95 -18.53
N SER A 8 -1.42 -8.08 -19.50
CA SER A 8 -1.38 -6.63 -19.30
C SER A 8 -2.50 -6.15 -18.37
N GLU A 9 -3.69 -6.73 -18.47
CA GLU A 9 -4.78 -6.47 -17.54
C GLU A 9 -4.45 -6.95 -16.13
N ALA A 10 -3.86 -8.15 -16.00
CA ALA A 10 -3.40 -8.64 -14.71
C ALA A 10 -2.38 -7.67 -14.07
N ARG A 11 -1.40 -7.17 -14.84
CA ARG A 11 -0.45 -6.17 -14.35
C ARG A 11 -1.13 -4.88 -13.90
N LYS A 12 -2.12 -4.39 -14.66
CA LYS A 12 -2.89 -3.19 -14.28
C LYS A 12 -3.69 -3.41 -13.01
N GLY A 13 -4.36 -4.57 -12.89
CA GLY A 13 -5.12 -4.94 -11.70
C GLY A 13 -4.25 -5.04 -10.44
N ILE A 14 -3.08 -5.69 -10.55
CA ILE A 14 -2.11 -5.79 -9.44
C ILE A 14 -1.60 -4.40 -9.05
N GLY A 15 -1.26 -3.55 -10.02
CA GLY A 15 -0.84 -2.18 -9.74
C GLY A 15 -1.90 -1.38 -8.98
N ALA A 16 -3.15 -1.43 -9.44
CA ALA A 16 -4.27 -0.76 -8.76
C ALA A 16 -4.47 -1.28 -7.33
N TRP A 17 -4.38 -2.60 -7.12
CA TRP A 17 -4.49 -3.20 -5.79
C TRP A 17 -3.37 -2.74 -4.85
N ILE A 18 -2.12 -2.69 -5.32
CA ILE A 18 -0.98 -2.23 -4.53
C ILE A 18 -1.17 -0.76 -4.12
N THR A 19 -1.58 0.10 -5.05
CA THR A 19 -1.86 1.52 -4.76
C THR A 19 -2.92 1.66 -3.69
N TYR A 20 -4.05 0.98 -3.84
CA TYR A 20 -5.13 0.99 -2.85
C TYR A 20 -4.65 0.47 -1.48
N TYR A 21 -3.95 -0.66 -1.46
CA TYR A 21 -3.47 -1.28 -0.21
C TYR A 21 -2.55 -0.33 0.56
N ASN A 22 -1.63 0.34 -0.13
CA ASN A 22 -0.66 1.22 0.50
C ASN A 22 -1.26 2.56 0.92
N ALA A 23 -2.17 3.13 0.13
CA ALA A 23 -2.63 4.51 0.29
C ALA A 23 -3.95 4.63 1.07
N GLU A 24 -4.85 3.64 0.96
CA GLU A 24 -6.24 3.78 1.39
C GLU A 24 -6.66 2.73 2.43
N ARG A 25 -6.11 1.51 2.37
CA ARG A 25 -6.55 0.43 3.24
C ARG A 25 -6.04 0.60 4.68
N PRO A 26 -6.92 0.79 5.69
CA PRO A 26 -6.49 0.86 7.07
C PRO A 26 -6.04 -0.52 7.57
N HIS A 27 -4.99 -0.55 8.40
CA HIS A 27 -4.41 -1.78 8.94
C HIS A 27 -4.45 -1.78 10.48
N SER A 28 -5.03 -2.82 11.07
CA SER A 28 -5.19 -2.94 12.54
C SER A 28 -3.85 -2.95 13.29
N THR A 29 -2.85 -3.66 12.76
CA THR A 29 -1.46 -3.64 13.28
C THR A 29 -0.85 -2.25 13.36
N HIS A 30 -1.30 -1.30 12.53
CA HIS A 30 -0.79 0.07 12.48
C HIS A 30 -1.77 1.08 13.09
N GLY A 31 -2.65 0.65 14.02
CA GLY A 31 -3.60 1.56 14.66
C GLY A 31 -4.58 2.20 13.68
N LEU A 32 -4.99 1.44 12.66
CA LEU A 32 -5.86 1.88 11.56
C LEU A 32 -5.22 2.87 10.58
N LEU A 33 -3.92 3.13 10.70
CA LEU A 33 -3.17 3.81 9.65
C LEU A 33 -3.07 2.92 8.40
N THR A 34 -2.90 3.57 7.26
CA THR A 34 -2.52 2.89 6.02
C THR A 34 -1.03 2.56 6.06
N PRO A 35 -0.57 1.51 5.34
CA PRO A 35 0.84 1.15 5.30
C PRO A 35 1.75 2.32 4.92
N GLY A 36 1.37 3.13 3.92
CA GLY A 36 2.14 4.31 3.52
C GLY A 36 2.36 5.27 4.70
N LYS A 37 1.29 5.61 5.43
CA LYS A 37 1.38 6.50 6.60
C LYS A 37 2.24 5.91 7.73
N ALA A 38 2.11 4.60 7.98
CA ALA A 38 2.85 3.93 9.05
C ALA A 38 4.38 3.96 8.81
N TYR A 39 4.82 3.68 7.58
CA TYR A 39 6.25 3.68 7.23
C TYR A 39 6.81 5.06 6.92
N ASP A 40 6.00 5.99 6.42
CA ASP A 40 6.41 7.40 6.27
C ASP A 40 6.68 8.04 7.64
N THR A 41 5.85 7.75 8.64
CA THR A 41 6.06 8.20 10.03
C THR A 41 7.32 7.58 10.65
N HIS A 42 7.58 6.29 10.38
CA HIS A 42 8.80 5.63 10.81
C HIS A 42 10.06 6.32 10.24
N ASN A 43 10.03 6.67 8.95
CA ASN A 43 11.11 7.41 8.31
C ASN A 43 11.32 8.81 8.89
N GLN A 44 10.27 9.48 9.38
CA GLN A 44 10.39 10.77 10.04
C GLN A 44 11.06 10.65 11.42
N HIS A 45 10.72 9.62 12.21
CA HIS A 45 11.35 9.38 13.51
C HIS A 45 12.85 9.06 13.40
N LEU A 46 13.26 8.30 12.38
CA LEU A 46 14.69 8.04 12.12
C LEU A 46 15.46 9.31 11.77
N LYS A 47 14.86 10.22 11.00
CA LYS A 47 15.49 11.50 10.62
C LYS A 47 15.60 12.49 11.78
N ALA A 48 14.65 12.47 12.71
CA ALA A 48 14.63 13.39 13.86
C ALA A 48 15.61 12.99 14.98
N ALA A 49 16.16 11.77 14.94
CA ALA A 49 17.11 11.26 15.94
C ALA A 49 18.60 11.39 15.53
N ALA A 50 18.88 12.03 14.39
CA ALA A 50 20.23 12.30 13.87
C ALA A 50 20.58 13.78 14.04
#